data_AF-A0A969BBY8-F1
#
_entry.id   AF-A0A969BBY8-F1
#
_cell.length_a   1.000
_cell.length_b   1.000
_cell.length_c   1.000
_cell.angle_alpha   90.00
_cell.angle_beta   90.00
_cell.angle_gamma   90.00
#
_symmetry.space_group_name_H-M   'P 1'
#
loop_
_entity.id
_entity.type
_entity.pdbx_description
1 polymer ?
#
loop_
_entity_poly.entity_id
_entity_poly.type
_entity_poly.pdbx_seq_one_letter_code
_entity_poly.pdbx_strand_id
1 'polypeptide(L)'
;MQPTIASYAQAKENLAKGWNTWSNYSLGQHVLLPTGAAVNFGLYKKGRTDETYLNRFAVNKNADGKYTPVVRPGLHSYSGDYTELEIYFRGDRIKLETAAYGNDFYMLVTPVENDSAFPVLATLEGGIAWNKAGTITRKDSTFEIKANSSSMEFKTTQRVINSQYVNSIAPNLSDFIRQNRGF
;
A
#
# COMPACT_ATOMS: atom_id res chain seq x y z
N MET A 1 -0.55 -35.76 14.79
CA MET A 1 0.33 -36.15 13.66
C MET A 1 1.05 -34.91 13.17
N GLN A 2 2.37 -34.93 13.07
CA GLN A 2 3.11 -33.87 12.37
C GLN A 2 3.03 -34.13 10.86
N PRO A 3 2.80 -33.10 10.02
CA PRO A 3 2.79 -33.26 8.58
C PRO A 3 4.19 -33.67 8.08
N THR A 4 4.24 -34.55 7.08
CA THR A 4 5.50 -34.94 6.43
C THR A 4 6.08 -33.77 5.64
N ILE A 5 7.40 -33.75 5.41
CA ILE A 5 8.08 -32.67 4.68
C ILE A 5 7.48 -32.45 3.28
N ALA A 6 7.05 -33.52 2.60
CA ALA A 6 6.37 -33.44 1.31
C ALA A 6 4.98 -32.77 1.40
N SER A 7 4.19 -33.12 2.43
CA SER A 7 2.90 -32.48 2.71
C SER A 7 3.06 -31.00 3.05
N TYR A 8 4.11 -30.65 3.80
CA TYR A 8 4.43 -29.26 4.14
C TYR A 8 4.88 -28.44 2.92
N ALA A 9 5.76 -28.99 2.07
CA ALA A 9 6.22 -28.32 0.86
C ALA A 9 5.06 -28.01 -0.10
N GLN A 10 4.17 -28.98 -0.32
CA GLN A 10 2.96 -28.79 -1.13
C GLN A 10 2.01 -27.76 -0.53
N ALA A 11 1.79 -27.79 0.79
CA ALA A 11 0.98 -26.78 1.47
C ALA A 11 1.58 -25.38 1.30
N LYS A 12 2.90 -25.24 1.43
CA LYS A 12 3.60 -23.98 1.22
C LYS A 12 3.44 -23.47 -0.20
N GLU A 13 3.60 -24.32 -1.21
CA GLU A 13 3.40 -23.94 -2.62
C GLU A 13 1.95 -23.54 -2.91
N ASN A 14 0.98 -24.11 -2.21
CA ASN A 14 -0.43 -23.78 -2.39
C ASN A 14 -0.82 -22.47 -1.69
N LEU A 15 -0.21 -22.15 -0.55
CA LEU A 15 -0.52 -20.96 0.25
C LEU A 15 0.32 -19.73 -0.12
N ALA A 16 1.55 -19.92 -0.61
CA ALA A 16 2.46 -18.83 -0.96
C ALA A 16 2.16 -18.27 -2.36
N LYS A 17 0.93 -17.84 -2.59
CA LYS A 17 0.42 -17.33 -3.86
C LYS A 17 -0.48 -16.12 -3.64
N GLY A 18 -0.57 -15.26 -4.64
CA GLY A 18 -1.51 -14.14 -4.65
C GLY A 18 -1.05 -12.92 -3.84
N TRP A 19 -1.83 -11.85 -3.98
CA TRP A 19 -1.65 -10.59 -3.26
C TRP A 19 -2.16 -10.73 -1.83
N ASN A 20 -1.34 -10.35 -0.85
CA ASN A 20 -1.75 -10.29 0.56
C ASN A 20 -0.81 -9.39 1.37
N THR A 21 -1.16 -9.12 2.62
CA THR A 21 -0.32 -8.39 3.58
C THR A 21 0.77 -9.30 4.18
N TRP A 22 1.60 -9.93 3.33
CA TRP A 22 2.65 -10.88 3.76
C TRP A 22 3.82 -10.21 4.50
N SER A 23 3.94 -8.89 4.41
CA SER A 23 5.03 -8.12 4.99
C SER A 23 4.59 -7.45 6.29
N ASN A 24 5.48 -7.46 7.30
CA ASN A 24 5.29 -6.71 8.54
C ASN A 24 5.79 -5.26 8.46
N TYR A 25 6.17 -4.79 7.25
CA TYR A 25 6.65 -3.43 7.05
C TYR A 25 5.54 -2.42 7.37
N SER A 26 4.39 -2.53 6.72
CA SER A 26 3.25 -1.60 6.86
C SER A 26 1.95 -2.38 6.67
N LEU A 27 0.91 -2.05 7.42
CA LEU A 27 -0.44 -2.59 7.23
C LEU A 27 -1.06 -2.16 5.88
N GLY A 28 -0.51 -1.13 5.23
CA GLY A 28 -0.90 -0.70 3.89
C GLY A 28 -0.07 -1.33 2.76
N GLN A 29 0.77 -2.34 3.05
CA GLN A 29 1.60 -3.01 2.05
C GLN A 29 1.05 -4.38 1.67
N HIS A 30 0.91 -4.59 0.36
CA HIS A 30 0.56 -5.88 -0.23
C HIS A 30 1.72 -6.40 -1.06
N VAL A 31 1.96 -7.70 -0.97
CA VAL A 31 3.02 -8.40 -1.72
C VAL A 31 2.38 -9.52 -2.53
N LEU A 32 2.77 -9.64 -3.80
CA LEU A 32 2.41 -10.76 -4.65
C LEU A 32 3.40 -11.89 -4.45
N LEU A 33 2.90 -13.06 -4.04
CA LEU A 33 3.70 -14.28 -4.01
C LEU A 33 3.52 -15.12 -5.28
N PRO A 34 4.59 -15.82 -5.73
CA PRO A 34 5.92 -15.91 -5.12
C PRO A 34 6.91 -14.83 -5.61
N THR A 35 6.45 -13.90 -6.44
CA THR A 35 7.30 -12.96 -7.20
C THR A 35 8.00 -11.94 -6.30
N GLY A 36 7.38 -11.56 -5.19
CA GLY A 36 7.85 -10.53 -4.27
C GLY A 36 7.54 -9.11 -4.74
N ALA A 37 6.79 -8.92 -5.82
CA ALA A 37 6.32 -7.59 -6.21
C ALA A 37 5.45 -7.01 -5.09
N ALA A 38 5.64 -5.75 -4.74
CA ALA A 38 4.98 -5.11 -3.61
C ALA A 38 4.38 -3.77 -4.01
N VAL A 39 3.26 -3.44 -3.39
CA VAL A 39 2.63 -2.13 -3.48
C VAL A 39 2.39 -1.64 -2.07
N ASN A 40 2.81 -0.43 -1.76
CA ASN A 40 2.66 0.17 -0.44
C ASN A 40 1.90 1.48 -0.54
N PHE A 41 0.83 1.59 0.26
CA PHE A 41 0.12 2.83 0.46
C PHE A 41 0.90 3.76 1.40
N GLY A 42 0.86 5.05 1.09
CA GLY A 42 1.41 6.10 1.93
C GLY A 42 0.58 7.38 1.86
N LEU A 43 0.99 8.35 2.67
CA LEU A 43 0.39 9.67 2.78
C LEU A 43 1.48 10.73 2.78
N TYR A 44 1.20 11.82 2.09
CA TYR A 44 1.96 13.05 2.20
C TYR A 44 1.06 14.18 2.67
N LYS A 45 1.48 14.86 3.72
CA LYS A 45 0.76 15.97 4.32
C LYS A 45 1.67 17.18 4.37
N LYS A 46 1.31 18.22 3.64
CA LYS A 46 1.84 19.55 3.86
C LYS A 46 1.09 20.19 5.02
N GLY A 47 1.79 20.87 5.92
CA GLY A 47 1.24 21.70 6.97
C GLY A 47 1.56 23.17 6.74
N ARG A 48 1.19 24.02 7.70
CA ARG A 48 1.49 25.46 7.64
C ARG A 48 2.98 25.76 7.76
N THR A 49 3.69 24.96 8.57
CA THR A 49 5.10 25.18 8.94
C THR A 49 5.97 23.93 8.78
N ASP A 50 5.37 22.79 8.45
CA ASP A 50 6.05 21.52 8.31
C ASP A 50 5.46 20.71 7.16
N GLU A 51 6.13 19.63 6.79
CA GLU A 51 5.62 18.62 5.88
C GLU A 51 5.97 17.24 6.43
N THR A 52 5.16 16.24 6.11
CA THR A 52 5.36 14.88 6.61
C THR A 52 4.97 13.87 5.56
N TYR A 53 5.83 12.86 5.41
CA TYR A 53 5.58 11.69 4.60
C TYR A 53 5.44 10.46 5.49
N LEU A 54 4.37 9.70 5.30
CA LEU A 54 4.07 8.48 6.03
C LEU A 54 3.87 7.33 5.06
N ASN A 55 4.72 6.32 5.10
CA ASN A 55 4.55 5.08 4.32
C ASN A 55 4.52 3.83 5.19
N ARG A 56 4.46 4.02 6.51
CA ARG A 56 4.40 2.94 7.48
C ARG A 56 3.18 3.11 8.38
N PHE A 57 2.25 2.18 8.27
CA PHE A 57 1.07 2.11 9.12
C PHE A 57 1.17 0.91 10.04
N ALA A 58 1.01 1.15 11.34
CA ALA A 58 0.99 0.13 12.37
C ALA A 58 0.01 0.54 13.47
N VAL A 59 -0.64 -0.44 14.08
CA VAL A 59 -1.49 -0.20 15.25
C VAL A 59 -0.62 0.21 16.42
N ASN A 60 -0.89 1.40 16.98
CA ASN A 60 -0.18 1.92 18.13
C ASN A 60 -1.18 2.50 19.13
N LYS A 61 -1.21 1.93 20.34
CA LYS A 61 -2.10 2.35 21.43
C LYS A 61 -1.87 3.80 21.91
N ASN A 62 -0.68 4.34 21.66
CA ASN A 62 -0.29 5.69 22.07
C ASN A 62 -0.39 6.70 20.92
N ALA A 63 -0.90 6.30 19.74
CA ALA A 63 -1.07 7.22 18.62
C ALA A 63 -2.13 8.28 18.95
N ASP A 64 -1.82 9.54 18.63
CA ASP A 64 -2.66 10.71 18.90
C ASP A 64 -3.24 11.35 17.64
N GLY A 65 -2.82 10.88 16.46
CA GLY A 65 -3.22 11.42 15.16
C GLY A 65 -2.53 12.73 14.79
N LYS A 66 -1.71 13.33 15.67
CA LYS A 66 -1.00 14.59 15.41
C LYS A 66 0.40 14.35 14.87
N TYR A 67 1.15 13.49 15.55
CA TYR A 67 2.52 13.13 15.17
C TYR A 67 2.60 11.70 14.65
N THR A 68 1.81 10.80 15.26
CA THR A 68 1.71 9.40 14.83
C THR A 68 0.31 9.14 14.31
N PRO A 69 0.13 8.56 13.10
CA PRO A 69 -1.19 8.24 12.60
C PRO A 69 -1.90 7.23 13.52
N VAL A 70 -3.18 7.46 13.78
CA VAL A 70 -4.04 6.45 14.43
C VAL A 70 -4.51 5.50 13.34
N VAL A 71 -4.19 4.22 13.50
CA VAL A 71 -4.48 3.17 12.50
C VAL A 71 -5.42 2.14 13.13
N ARG A 72 -6.56 1.88 12.49
CA ARG A 72 -7.57 0.93 12.94
C ARG A 72 -7.83 -0.11 11.84
N PRO A 73 -7.49 -1.39 12.06
CA PRO A 73 -7.89 -2.46 11.16
C PRO A 73 -9.42 -2.57 11.13
N GLY A 74 -9.98 -2.70 9.93
CA GLY A 74 -11.41 -2.90 9.70
C GLY A 74 -11.71 -4.35 9.36
N LEU A 75 -12.70 -4.53 8.48
CA LEU A 75 -13.06 -5.84 7.94
C LEU A 75 -11.87 -6.51 7.21
N HIS A 76 -11.79 -7.82 7.33
CA HIS A 76 -10.77 -8.64 6.68
C HIS A 76 -11.36 -9.99 6.32
N SER A 77 -11.18 -10.40 5.06
CA SER A 77 -11.60 -11.74 4.61
C SER A 77 -10.72 -12.83 5.24
N TYR A 78 -11.24 -14.05 5.40
CA TYR A 78 -10.43 -15.14 5.97
C TYR A 78 -9.18 -15.48 5.13
N SER A 79 -9.27 -15.36 3.81
CA SER A 79 -8.15 -15.58 2.88
C SER A 79 -7.18 -14.40 2.80
N GLY A 80 -7.56 -13.22 3.30
CA GLY A 80 -6.80 -11.97 3.17
C GLY A 80 -6.89 -11.32 1.79
N ASP A 81 -7.75 -11.83 0.92
CA ASP A 81 -8.01 -11.23 -0.40
C ASP A 81 -8.74 -9.89 -0.30
N TYR A 82 -9.47 -9.62 0.79
CA TYR A 82 -10.00 -8.31 1.13
C TYR A 82 -9.49 -7.82 2.49
N THR A 83 -9.07 -6.56 2.54
CA THR A 83 -8.64 -5.87 3.77
C THR A 83 -9.19 -4.45 3.84
N GLU A 84 -9.53 -4.00 5.03
CA GLU A 84 -9.95 -2.63 5.32
C GLU A 84 -9.08 -2.01 6.43
N LEU A 85 -8.75 -0.73 6.28
CA LEU A 85 -7.96 0.04 7.23
C LEU A 85 -8.50 1.46 7.32
N GLU A 86 -8.76 1.95 8.52
CA GLU A 86 -9.02 3.38 8.77
C GLU A 86 -7.74 4.05 9.31
N ILE A 87 -7.35 5.16 8.71
CA ILE A 87 -6.19 5.96 9.09
C ILE A 87 -6.66 7.37 9.43
N TYR A 88 -6.34 7.84 10.63
CA TYR A 88 -6.54 9.22 11.04
C TYR A 88 -5.20 9.92 11.26
N PHE A 89 -4.97 11.01 10.54
CA PHE A 89 -3.74 11.79 10.63
C PHE A 89 -3.99 13.27 10.34
N ARG A 90 -3.64 14.13 11.28
CA ARG A 90 -3.63 15.60 11.19
C ARG A 90 -4.92 16.19 10.62
N GLY A 91 -6.06 15.70 11.11
CA GLY A 91 -7.38 16.16 10.70
C GLY A 91 -7.93 15.51 9.42
N ASP A 92 -7.16 14.63 8.78
CA ASP A 92 -7.64 13.80 7.69
C ASP A 92 -7.98 12.39 8.20
N ARG A 93 -9.08 11.84 7.70
CA ARG A 93 -9.50 10.45 7.95
C ARG A 93 -9.68 9.75 6.63
N ILE A 94 -8.98 8.65 6.43
CA ILE A 94 -8.97 7.87 5.19
C ILE A 94 -9.41 6.46 5.48
N LYS A 95 -10.30 5.94 4.64
CA LYS A 95 -10.61 4.53 4.56
C LYS A 95 -9.85 3.94 3.38
N LEU A 96 -8.99 2.97 3.65
CA LEU A 96 -8.23 2.20 2.67
C LEU A 96 -8.83 0.80 2.60
N GLU A 97 -9.27 0.42 1.41
CA GLU A 97 -9.79 -0.92 1.13
C GLU A 97 -8.94 -1.54 0.04
N THR A 98 -8.59 -2.81 0.20
CA THR A 98 -7.90 -3.55 -0.86
C THR A 98 -8.63 -4.84 -1.16
N ALA A 99 -8.58 -5.24 -2.42
CA ALA A 99 -9.15 -6.49 -2.90
C ALA A 99 -8.19 -7.16 -3.88
N ALA A 100 -8.02 -8.47 -3.75
CA ALA A 100 -7.30 -9.33 -4.68
C ALA A 100 -8.29 -10.31 -5.31
N TYR A 101 -8.24 -10.46 -6.63
CA TYR A 101 -9.04 -11.46 -7.32
C TYR A 101 -8.24 -12.05 -8.47
N GLY A 102 -7.92 -13.34 -8.38
CA GLY A 102 -6.99 -13.97 -9.30
C GLY A 102 -5.61 -13.29 -9.23
N ASN A 103 -5.17 -12.69 -10.33
CA ASN A 103 -3.90 -11.95 -10.40
C ASN A 103 -4.07 -10.43 -10.27
N ASP A 104 -5.31 -9.96 -10.20
CA ASP A 104 -5.62 -8.53 -10.14
C ASP A 104 -5.61 -8.04 -8.70
N PHE A 105 -5.18 -6.79 -8.54
CA PHE A 105 -5.14 -6.09 -7.26
C PHE A 105 -5.83 -4.74 -7.40
N TYR A 106 -6.72 -4.46 -6.46
CA TYR A 106 -7.48 -3.23 -6.39
C TYR A 106 -7.21 -2.56 -5.04
N MET A 107 -7.03 -1.24 -5.08
CA MET A 107 -6.89 -0.41 -3.89
C MET A 107 -7.86 0.78 -4.02
N LEU A 108 -8.84 0.84 -3.13
CA LEU A 108 -9.76 1.94 -3.01
C LEU A 108 -9.35 2.83 -1.83
N VAL A 109 -9.10 4.10 -2.12
CA VAL A 109 -8.76 5.10 -1.13
C VAL A 109 -9.91 6.10 -1.05
N THR A 110 -10.63 6.09 0.07
CA THR A 110 -11.80 6.95 0.29
C THR A 110 -11.47 8.02 1.34
N PRO A 111 -11.67 9.31 1.06
CA PRO A 111 -11.56 10.34 2.07
C PRO A 111 -12.83 10.33 2.91
N VAL A 112 -12.72 10.05 4.21
CA VAL A 112 -13.85 10.15 5.12
C VAL A 112 -13.94 11.59 5.67
N GLU A 113 -12.80 12.15 6.06
CA GLU A 113 -12.67 13.54 6.51
C GLU A 113 -11.40 14.13 5.90
N ASN A 114 -11.40 15.42 5.54
CA ASN A 114 -10.14 16.08 5.21
C ASN A 114 -10.07 17.50 5.76
N ASP A 115 -8.85 17.86 6.11
CA ASP A 115 -8.43 19.23 6.34
C ASP A 115 -8.53 20.00 5.01
N SER A 116 -9.43 20.98 4.98
CA SER A 116 -9.70 21.75 3.76
C SER A 116 -8.60 22.76 3.43
N ALA A 117 -7.81 23.19 4.42
CA ALA A 117 -6.72 24.14 4.21
C ALA A 117 -5.47 23.43 3.67
N PHE A 118 -5.19 22.22 4.15
CA PHE A 118 -4.02 21.45 3.76
C PHE A 118 -4.36 19.98 3.54
N PRO A 119 -5.06 19.59 2.45
CA PRO A 119 -5.49 18.21 2.28
C PRO A 119 -4.30 17.25 2.18
N VAL A 120 -4.46 16.05 2.76
CA VAL A 120 -3.50 14.96 2.58
C VAL A 120 -3.53 14.44 1.14
N LEU A 121 -2.36 14.05 0.63
CA LEU A 121 -2.20 13.37 -0.65
C LEU A 121 -1.93 11.89 -0.39
N ALA A 122 -2.63 11.03 -1.13
CA ALA A 122 -2.33 9.60 -1.16
C ALA A 122 -1.05 9.38 -1.97
N THR A 123 -0.20 8.47 -1.51
CA THR A 123 0.99 8.04 -2.25
C THR A 123 0.98 6.55 -2.45
N LEU A 124 1.54 6.11 -3.57
CA LEU A 124 1.65 4.70 -3.91
C LEU A 124 3.09 4.41 -4.28
N GLU A 125 3.67 3.43 -3.60
CA GLU A 125 5.06 3.02 -3.81
C GLU A 125 5.07 1.60 -4.39
N GLY A 126 5.72 1.42 -5.54
CA GLY A 126 6.03 0.10 -6.07
C GLY A 126 7.30 -0.44 -5.41
N GLY A 127 7.36 -1.74 -5.15
CA GLY A 127 8.51 -2.35 -4.48
C GLY A 127 8.80 -3.78 -4.87
N ILE A 128 9.98 -4.26 -4.50
CA ILE A 128 10.34 -5.68 -4.57
C ILE A 128 10.81 -6.15 -3.19
N ALA A 129 10.05 -7.04 -2.59
CA ALA A 129 10.28 -7.57 -1.25
C ALA A 129 11.45 -8.56 -1.22
N TRP A 130 12.13 -8.59 -0.07
CA TRP A 130 13.13 -9.61 0.31
C TRP A 130 14.29 -9.76 -0.67
N ASN A 131 14.73 -8.65 -1.26
CA ASN A 131 15.90 -8.58 -2.13
C ASN A 131 15.80 -9.52 -3.36
N LYS A 132 14.56 -9.79 -3.81
CA LYS A 132 14.31 -10.52 -5.06
C LYS A 132 14.66 -9.64 -6.27
N ALA A 133 14.93 -10.26 -7.39
CA ALA A 133 15.25 -9.57 -8.64
C ALA A 133 14.00 -8.96 -9.30
N GLY A 134 14.19 -7.78 -9.89
CA GLY A 134 13.21 -7.15 -10.76
C GLY A 134 13.47 -5.65 -10.93
N THR A 135 12.53 -4.97 -11.57
CA THR A 135 12.63 -3.55 -11.90
C THR A 135 11.29 -2.86 -11.72
N ILE A 136 11.31 -1.61 -11.31
CA ILE A 136 10.12 -0.76 -11.21
C ILE A 136 10.33 0.42 -12.15
N THR A 137 9.32 0.76 -12.95
CA THR A 137 9.39 1.85 -13.93
C THR A 137 8.11 2.65 -13.88
N ARG A 138 8.21 3.98 -13.81
CA ARG A 138 7.06 4.89 -13.92
C ARG A 138 7.01 5.46 -15.33
N LYS A 139 5.82 5.45 -15.92
CA LYS A 139 5.50 6.08 -17.21
C LYS A 139 4.20 6.85 -17.03
N ASP A 140 4.27 8.17 -17.10
CA ASP A 140 3.13 9.06 -16.93
C ASP A 140 2.36 8.79 -15.61
N SER A 141 1.11 8.33 -15.71
CA SER A 141 0.23 7.99 -14.58
C SER A 141 0.22 6.50 -14.24
N THR A 142 1.17 5.75 -14.78
CA THR A 142 1.30 4.31 -14.56
C THR A 142 2.65 4.00 -13.93
N PHE A 143 2.70 2.98 -13.08
CA PHE A 143 3.95 2.33 -12.76
C PHE A 143 3.86 0.83 -13.01
N GLU A 144 4.93 0.31 -13.58
CA GLU A 144 5.11 -1.08 -13.92
C GLU A 144 6.10 -1.71 -12.93
N ILE A 145 5.75 -2.87 -12.41
CA ILE A 145 6.66 -3.73 -11.65
C ILE A 145 6.92 -4.96 -12.50
N LYS A 146 8.19 -5.24 -12.79
CA LYS A 146 8.64 -6.52 -13.36
C LYS A 146 9.38 -7.28 -12.28
N ALA A 147 8.86 -8.44 -11.90
CA ALA A 147 9.46 -9.30 -10.89
C ALA A 147 9.58 -10.72 -11.46
N ASN A 148 10.82 -11.17 -11.70
CA ASN A 148 11.14 -12.45 -12.33
C ASN A 148 10.27 -12.78 -13.56
N SER A 149 9.23 -13.60 -13.37
CA SER A 149 8.32 -14.14 -14.39
C SER A 149 7.04 -13.33 -14.61
N SER A 150 6.86 -12.20 -13.93
CA SER A 150 5.60 -11.45 -13.93
C SER A 150 5.83 -9.96 -14.17
N SER A 151 4.98 -9.36 -15.00
CA SER A 151 4.86 -7.91 -15.16
C SER A 151 3.48 -7.48 -14.66
N MET A 152 3.43 -6.44 -13.84
CA MET A 152 2.21 -5.87 -13.29
C MET A 152 2.20 -4.39 -13.61
N GLU A 153 1.08 -3.91 -14.13
CA GLU A 153 0.86 -2.50 -14.41
C GLU A 153 -0.17 -1.95 -13.42
N PHE A 154 0.18 -0.86 -12.76
CA PHE A 154 -0.72 -0.16 -11.84
C PHE A 154 -1.18 1.14 -12.46
N LYS A 155 -2.49 1.33 -12.47
CA LYS A 155 -3.17 2.52 -12.98
C LYS A 155 -3.98 3.13 -11.86
N THR A 156 -4.06 4.46 -11.87
CA THR A 156 -4.97 5.19 -10.99
C THR A 156 -6.09 5.82 -11.81
N THR A 157 -7.30 5.84 -11.24
CA THR A 157 -8.45 6.56 -11.81
C THR A 157 -8.40 8.06 -11.53
N GLN A 158 -7.51 8.47 -10.63
CA GLN A 158 -7.34 9.85 -10.21
C GLN A 158 -6.16 10.52 -10.91
N ARG A 159 -6.15 11.86 -10.91
CA ARG A 159 -5.05 12.62 -11.47
C ARG A 159 -3.78 12.41 -10.62
N VAL A 160 -2.72 11.95 -11.28
CA VAL A 160 -1.37 11.92 -10.72
C VAL A 160 -0.82 13.33 -10.64
N ILE A 161 -0.22 13.67 -9.49
CA ILE A 161 0.49 14.93 -9.29
C ILE A 161 1.98 14.65 -9.38
N ASN A 162 2.68 15.36 -10.26
CA ASN A 162 4.13 15.34 -10.26
C ASN A 162 4.64 16.18 -9.09
N SER A 163 5.00 15.53 -8.00
CA SER A 163 5.65 16.15 -6.84
C SER A 163 7.17 16.10 -7.01
N GLN A 164 7.87 17.08 -6.46
CA GLN A 164 9.33 17.06 -6.37
C GLN A 164 9.84 16.03 -5.33
N TYR A 165 8.95 15.50 -4.49
CA TYR A 165 9.28 14.66 -3.36
C TYR A 165 9.04 13.17 -3.63
N VAL A 166 9.87 12.50 -4.42
CA VAL A 166 9.75 11.04 -4.54
C VAL A 166 10.37 10.39 -3.30
N ASN A 167 9.59 9.67 -2.48
CA ASN A 167 10.18 8.83 -1.43
C ASN A 167 10.61 7.48 -2.02
N SER A 168 11.80 7.03 -1.67
CA SER A 168 12.35 5.74 -2.04
C SER A 168 13.12 5.21 -0.84
N ILE A 169 12.57 4.19 -0.16
CA ILE A 169 13.17 3.58 1.04
C ILE A 169 13.67 2.14 0.82
N ALA A 170 13.66 1.67 -0.43
CA ALA A 170 14.47 0.58 -0.98
C ALA A 170 14.70 0.91 -2.48
N PRO A 171 15.24 0.08 -3.40
CA PRO A 171 15.49 0.50 -4.80
C PRO A 171 14.18 0.63 -5.62
N ASN A 172 13.27 1.46 -5.15
CA ASN A 172 11.82 1.43 -5.36
C ASN A 172 11.31 2.83 -5.71
N LEU A 173 10.29 2.94 -6.55
CA LEU A 173 9.79 4.20 -7.10
C LEU A 173 8.40 4.54 -6.52
N SER A 174 8.15 5.82 -6.20
CA SER A 174 6.87 6.28 -5.63
C SER A 174 6.21 7.38 -6.47
N ASP A 175 4.88 7.49 -6.33
CA ASP A 175 4.05 8.51 -6.99
C ASP A 175 2.97 9.10 -6.07
N PHE A 176 2.49 10.32 -6.38
CA PHE A 176 1.44 11.03 -5.65
C PHE A 176 0.13 11.04 -6.43
N ILE A 177 -0.95 10.66 -5.75
CA ILE A 177 -2.29 10.58 -6.30
C ILE A 177 -3.17 11.63 -5.60
N ARG A 178 -3.81 12.50 -6.39
CA ARG A 178 -4.76 13.48 -5.85
C ARG A 178 -6.13 12.85 -5.67
N GLN A 179 -6.77 13.07 -4.55
CA GLN A 179 -8.19 12.70 -4.41
C GLN A 179 -9.07 13.85 -4.90
N ASN A 180 -9.92 13.61 -5.91
CA ASN A 180 -10.93 14.58 -6.34
C ASN A 180 -12.20 14.44 -5.48
N ARG A 181 -12.69 15.55 -4.90
CA ARG A 181 -14.03 15.65 -4.33
C ARG A 181 -15.00 16.21 -5.38
N GLY A 182 -16.15 15.56 -5.54
CA GLY A 182 -17.37 16.21 -6.04
C GLY A 182 -17.94 17.10 -4.94
N PHE A 183 -18.54 18.21 -5.36
CA PHE A 183 -18.99 19.40 -4.62
C PHE A 183 -19.65 19.16 -3.27
#